data_AF-A0AA37GJ50-F1
#
_entry.id   AF-A0AA37GJ50-F1
#
_cell.length_a   1.000
_cell.length_b   1.000
_cell.length_c   1.000
_cell.angle_alpha   90.00
_cell.angle_beta   90.00
_cell.angle_gamma   90.00
#
_symmetry.space_group_name_H-M   'P 1'
#
loop_
_entity.id
_entity.type
_entity.pdbx_description
1 polymer ?
#
loop_
_entity_poly.entity_id
_entity_poly.type
_entity_poly.pdbx_seq_one_letter_code
_entity_poly.pdbx_strand_id
1 'polypeptide(L)'
;MKFTLQSAVLALTFALQASAAAVEDPSMAAVRRNTLLMERQGANANRPVPNGACCVANTSLKQDVCNVNGQTGRCVPDSINNCGAQLTCIEDSRLDCDPNTLERGRPLCRRRQGA
;
A
#
# COMPACT_ATOMS: atom_id res chain seq x y z
N MET A 1 -52.30 -21.87 -41.39
CA MET A 1 -51.97 -21.85 -39.95
C MET A 1 -50.62 -21.17 -39.82
N LYS A 2 -50.58 -19.84 -39.70
CA LYS A 2 -50.61 -19.03 -38.47
C LYS A 2 -49.36 -19.29 -37.61
N PHE A 3 -48.36 -18.45 -37.85
CA PHE A 3 -47.05 -18.37 -37.23
C PHE A 3 -47.15 -18.23 -35.70
N THR A 4 -46.52 -19.13 -34.94
CA THR A 4 -46.34 -18.96 -33.50
C THR A 4 -44.95 -18.37 -33.23
N LEU A 5 -44.96 -17.08 -32.90
CA LEU A 5 -43.86 -16.22 -32.48
C LEU A 5 -43.28 -16.62 -31.11
N GLN A 6 -42.83 -17.87 -30.94
CA GLN A 6 -42.30 -18.34 -29.64
C GLN A 6 -40.81 -18.71 -29.64
N SER A 7 -40.12 -18.68 -30.78
CA SER A 7 -38.71 -19.14 -30.86
C SER A 7 -37.67 -18.01 -30.86
N ALA A 8 -38.07 -16.74 -30.82
CA ALA A 8 -37.15 -15.61 -31.03
C ALA A 8 -36.55 -14.99 -29.76
N VAL A 9 -37.00 -15.38 -28.56
CA VAL A 9 -36.66 -14.65 -27.32
C VAL A 9 -35.48 -15.25 -26.54
N LEU A 10 -35.06 -16.48 -26.83
CA LEU A 10 -34.00 -17.15 -26.05
C LEU A 10 -32.56 -16.91 -26.56
N ALA A 11 -32.37 -16.11 -27.61
CA ALA A 11 -31.06 -15.93 -28.25
C ALA A 11 -30.34 -14.61 -27.89
N LEU A 12 -30.92 -13.73 -27.08
CA LEU A 12 -30.34 -12.39 -26.82
C LEU A 12 -29.61 -12.22 -25.47
N THR A 13 -29.42 -13.26 -24.67
CA THR A 13 -28.78 -13.13 -23.33
C THR A 13 -27.29 -13.46 -23.29
N PHE A 14 -26.64 -13.71 -24.43
CA PHE A 14 -25.22 -14.08 -24.51
C PHE A 14 -24.35 -13.06 -25.24
N ALA A 15 -24.26 -11.81 -24.78
CA ALA A 15 -23.21 -10.90 -25.26
C ALA A 15 -22.96 -9.69 -24.34
N LEU A 16 -22.71 -9.91 -23.05
CA LEU A 16 -22.03 -8.90 -22.24
C LEU A 16 -20.99 -9.55 -21.33
N GLN A 17 -20.06 -10.29 -21.95
CA GLN A 17 -18.76 -10.53 -21.33
C GLN A 17 -17.94 -9.25 -21.51
N ALA A 18 -18.05 -8.34 -20.55
CA ALA A 18 -17.10 -7.25 -20.40
C ALA A 18 -15.76 -7.87 -20.00
N SER A 19 -14.91 -8.17 -20.98
CA SER A 19 -13.49 -8.43 -20.72
C SER A 19 -12.88 -7.10 -20.32
N ALA A 20 -12.79 -6.84 -19.01
CA ALA A 20 -11.93 -5.79 -18.49
C ALA A 20 -10.48 -6.19 -18.82
N ALA A 21 -9.99 -5.76 -19.98
CA ALA A 21 -8.57 -5.78 -20.27
C ALA A 21 -7.91 -4.83 -19.28
N ALA A 22 -7.37 -5.38 -18.19
CA ALA A 22 -6.50 -4.63 -17.31
C ALA A 22 -5.31 -4.16 -18.16
N VAL A 23 -5.27 -2.87 -18.45
CA VAL A 23 -4.13 -2.23 -19.08
C VAL A 23 -3.00 -2.36 -18.06
N GLU A 24 -2.12 -3.35 -18.26
CA GLU A 24 -0.93 -3.51 -17.44
C GLU A 24 0.00 -2.34 -17.77
N ASP A 25 -0.06 -1.29 -16.94
CA ASP A 25 0.90 -0.21 -17.01
C ASP A 25 2.30 -0.80 -16.71
N PRO A 26 3.27 -0.72 -17.65
CA PRO A 26 4.60 -1.29 -17.46
C PRO A 26 5.35 -0.67 -16.26
N SER A 27 4.94 0.50 -15.77
CA SER A 27 5.45 1.05 -14.49
C SER A 27 5.04 0.20 -13.28
N MET A 28 3.88 -0.45 -13.32
CA MET A 28 3.40 -1.32 -12.25
C MET A 28 4.19 -2.63 -12.18
N ALA A 29 4.85 -3.05 -13.25
CA ALA A 29 5.74 -4.20 -13.23
C ALA A 29 6.98 -3.96 -12.33
N ALA A 30 7.52 -2.72 -12.33
CA ALA A 30 8.60 -2.34 -11.43
C ALA A 30 8.13 -2.26 -9.97
N VAL A 31 6.92 -1.72 -9.74
CA VAL A 31 6.28 -1.71 -8.42
C VAL A 31 6.09 -3.13 -7.89
N ARG A 32 5.54 -4.05 -8.70
CA ARG A 32 5.37 -5.47 -8.31
C ARG A 32 6.69 -6.17 -8.03
N ARG A 33 7.74 -5.91 -8.81
CA ARG A 33 9.08 -6.48 -8.53
C ARG A 33 9.63 -5.95 -7.21
N ASN A 34 9.46 -4.66 -6.93
CA ASN A 34 9.88 -4.08 -5.66
C ASN A 34 9.07 -4.64 -4.48
N THR A 35 7.76 -4.85 -4.62
CA THR A 35 6.96 -5.50 -3.56
C THR A 35 7.44 -6.93 -3.32
N LEU A 36 7.67 -7.72 -4.37
CA LEU A 36 8.18 -9.10 -4.26
C LEU A 36 9.59 -9.17 -3.63
N LEU A 37 10.46 -8.21 -3.94
CA LEU A 37 11.79 -8.11 -3.32
C LEU A 37 11.71 -7.70 -1.85
N MET A 38 10.80 -6.79 -1.50
CA MET A 38 10.53 -6.40 -0.11
C MET A 38 9.91 -7.54 0.70
N GLU A 39 9.04 -8.36 0.10
CA GLU A 39 8.48 -9.55 0.73
C GLU A 39 9.54 -10.61 1.02
N ARG A 40 10.53 -10.78 0.13
CA ARG A 40 11.65 -11.72 0.32
C ARG A 40 12.64 -11.29 1.41
N GLN A 41 12.79 -9.99 1.65
CA GLN A 41 13.71 -9.46 2.66
C GLN A 41 13.12 -9.47 4.08
N GLY A 42 11.86 -9.92 4.25
CA GLY A 42 11.12 -9.76 5.49
C GLY A 42 10.77 -8.29 5.75
N ALA A 43 9.79 -8.06 6.62
CA ALA A 43 9.45 -6.69 7.01
C ALA A 43 10.70 -5.99 7.58
N ASN A 44 10.95 -4.76 7.14
CA ASN A 44 12.10 -3.93 7.57
C ASN A 44 13.47 -4.61 7.44
N ALA A 45 13.70 -5.43 6.39
CA ALA A 45 14.93 -6.20 6.24
C ALA A 45 15.25 -7.04 7.49
N ASN A 46 14.24 -7.76 7.98
CA ASN A 46 14.24 -8.58 9.20
C ASN A 46 14.44 -7.83 10.52
N ARG A 47 14.36 -6.49 10.52
CA ARG A 47 14.25 -5.73 11.77
C ARG A 47 12.84 -5.88 12.36
N PRO A 48 12.66 -5.65 13.67
CA PRO A 48 11.33 -5.63 14.29
C PRO A 48 10.37 -4.68 13.57
N VAL A 49 9.10 -5.10 13.48
CA VAL A 49 7.97 -4.24 13.10
C VAL A 49 7.36 -3.72 14.40
N PRO A 50 7.64 -2.47 14.82
CA PRO A 50 7.11 -1.95 16.07
C PRO A 50 5.59 -1.88 16.04
N ASN A 51 4.96 -2.16 17.17
CA ASN A 51 3.54 -1.95 17.39
C ASN A 51 3.36 -0.90 18.50
N GLY A 52 2.79 0.25 18.17
CA GLY A 52 2.58 1.37 19.07
C GLY A 52 2.94 2.71 18.43
N ALA A 53 2.83 3.78 19.22
CA ALA A 53 3.03 5.15 18.74
C ALA A 53 4.49 5.50 18.40
N CYS A 54 5.45 4.76 18.97
CA CYS A 54 6.89 5.01 18.82
C CYS A 54 7.60 3.78 18.24
N CYS A 55 8.57 4.03 17.37
CA CYS A 55 9.40 2.99 16.80
C CYS A 55 10.55 2.58 17.73
N VAL A 56 11.18 1.44 17.46
CA VAL A 56 12.23 0.90 18.33
C VAL A 56 13.48 1.77 18.25
N ALA A 57 13.87 2.39 19.36
CA ALA A 57 15.10 3.17 19.47
C ALA A 57 16.32 2.40 18.92
N ASN A 58 17.16 3.10 18.14
CA ASN A 58 18.42 2.60 17.60
C ASN A 58 18.32 1.35 16.70
N THR A 59 17.11 0.83 16.47
CA THR A 59 16.87 -0.36 15.66
C THR A 59 16.02 0.01 14.44
N SER A 60 14.88 0.66 14.63
CA SER A 60 14.03 1.09 13.52
C SER A 60 14.70 2.20 12.72
N LEU A 61 14.68 2.05 11.40
CA LEU A 61 15.15 3.05 10.46
C LEU A 61 13.98 3.88 9.93
N LYS A 62 14.31 5.04 9.35
CA LYS A 62 13.31 5.86 8.66
C LYS A 62 12.67 5.04 7.54
N GLN A 63 11.37 5.18 7.38
CA GLN A 63 10.51 4.45 6.44
C GLN A 63 10.30 2.96 6.76
N ASP A 64 10.76 2.47 7.90
CA ASP A 64 10.39 1.12 8.36
C ASP A 64 8.86 1.02 8.54
N VAL A 65 8.30 -0.13 8.18
CA VAL A 65 6.92 -0.51 8.49
C VAL A 65 6.76 -0.56 10.00
N CYS A 66 5.67 0.00 10.48
CA CYS A 66 5.23 -0.15 11.85
C CYS A 66 3.72 -0.38 11.86
N ASN A 67 3.18 -0.78 13.02
CA ASN A 67 1.75 -0.86 13.25
C ASN A 67 1.36 0.09 14.38
N VAL A 68 0.28 0.85 14.20
CA VAL A 68 -0.27 1.74 15.23
C VAL A 68 -1.79 1.73 15.12
N ASN A 69 -2.49 1.58 16.24
CA ASN A 69 -3.96 1.51 16.28
C ASN A 69 -4.57 0.42 15.36
N GLY A 70 -3.86 -0.70 15.16
CA GLY A 70 -4.30 -1.77 14.25
C GLY A 70 -4.13 -1.48 12.76
N GLN A 71 -3.55 -0.33 12.41
CA GLN A 71 -3.25 0.07 11.03
C GLN A 71 -1.75 -0.03 10.75
N THR A 72 -1.41 -0.25 9.49
CA THR A 72 -0.03 -0.16 9.01
C THR A 72 0.40 1.30 8.87
N GLY A 73 1.68 1.55 9.13
CA GLY A 73 2.27 2.88 9.08
C GLY A 73 3.74 2.88 8.70
N ARG A 74 4.39 4.03 8.91
CA ARG A 74 5.84 4.21 8.74
C ARG A 74 6.47 4.88 9.96
N CYS A 75 7.69 4.43 10.28
CA CYS A 75 8.60 5.12 11.17
C CYS A 75 9.16 6.37 10.50
N VAL A 76 8.68 7.54 10.89
CA VAL A 76 9.12 8.82 10.33
C VAL A 76 9.64 9.76 11.43
N PRO A 77 10.53 10.71 11.11
CA PRO A 77 10.92 11.75 12.06
C PRO A 77 9.74 12.69 12.27
N ASP A 78 9.10 12.61 13.43
CA ASP A 78 8.00 13.47 13.86
C ASP A 78 7.94 13.48 15.39
N SER A 79 7.40 14.55 15.98
CA SER A 79 7.30 14.74 17.43
C SER A 79 5.88 14.59 17.99
N ILE A 80 4.86 14.33 17.15
CA ILE A 80 3.45 14.37 17.53
C ILE A 80 3.08 13.41 18.68
N ASN A 81 3.77 12.27 18.78
CA ASN A 81 3.51 11.25 19.81
C ASN A 81 4.50 11.32 20.99
N ASN A 82 5.32 12.37 21.08
CA ASN A 82 6.30 12.59 22.17
C ASN A 82 7.30 11.42 22.35
N CYS A 83 7.72 10.79 21.25
CA CYS A 83 8.68 9.67 21.27
C CYS A 83 10.14 10.09 21.56
N GLY A 84 10.38 11.34 21.95
CA GLY A 84 11.71 11.87 22.25
C GLY A 84 12.64 11.81 21.04
N ALA A 85 13.77 11.13 21.18
CA ALA A 85 14.76 10.93 20.11
C ALA A 85 14.41 9.76 19.16
N GLN A 86 13.33 9.02 19.42
CA GLN A 86 12.90 7.91 18.58
C GLN A 86 12.10 8.41 17.37
N LEU A 87 11.99 7.55 16.35
CA LEU A 87 11.06 7.79 15.25
C LEU A 87 9.63 7.54 15.72
N THR A 88 8.69 8.31 15.16
CA THR A 88 7.27 8.15 15.45
C THR A 88 6.63 7.21 14.42
N CYS A 89 5.81 6.28 14.88
CA CYS A 89 5.00 5.44 14.00
C CYS A 89 3.70 6.19 13.67
N ILE A 90 3.46 6.40 12.37
CA ILE A 90 2.30 7.15 11.87
C ILE A 90 1.58 6.30 10.84
N GLU A 91 0.24 6.24 10.93
CA GLU A 91 -0.59 5.50 9.98
C GLU A 91 -0.34 5.95 8.54
N ASP A 92 -0.33 5.01 7.59
CA ASP A 92 -0.12 5.30 6.17
C ASP A 92 -1.15 6.33 5.64
N SER A 93 -2.37 6.36 6.18
CA SER A 93 -3.44 7.32 5.84
C SER A 93 -3.10 8.79 6.18
N ARG A 94 -2.19 9.01 7.12
CA ARG A 94 -1.73 10.34 7.59
C ARG A 94 -0.36 10.72 7.01
N LEU A 95 0.18 9.91 6.11
CA LEU A 95 1.44 10.16 5.43
C LEU A 95 1.22 10.73 4.02
N ASP A 96 2.16 11.55 3.60
CA ASP A 96 2.39 11.92 2.21
C ASP A 96 3.72 11.28 1.78
N CYS A 97 3.68 10.48 0.72
CA CYS A 97 4.80 9.65 0.29
C CYS A 97 5.18 10.00 -1.15
N ASP A 98 6.44 10.41 -1.35
CA ASP A 98 7.00 10.63 -2.67
C ASP A 98 7.60 9.30 -3.19
N PRO A 99 7.01 8.68 -4.24
CA PRO A 99 7.55 7.44 -4.82
C PRO A 99 8.86 7.65 -5.59
N ASN A 100 9.19 8.89 -5.97
CA ASN A 100 10.38 9.20 -6.76
C ASN A 100 11.61 9.45 -5.88
N THR A 101 11.40 9.78 -4.60
CA THR A 101 12.47 9.98 -3.63
C THR A 101 12.52 8.80 -2.66
N LEU A 102 13.66 8.10 -2.62
CA LEU A 102 13.85 6.99 -1.70
C LEU A 102 14.65 7.41 -0.47
N GLU A 103 14.18 7.04 0.72
CA GLU A 103 14.90 7.13 1.98
C GLU A 103 15.08 5.72 2.55
N ARG A 104 16.33 5.29 2.75
CA ARG A 104 16.67 3.93 3.24
C ARG A 104 16.07 2.79 2.39
N GLY A 105 15.95 3.00 1.08
CA GLY A 105 15.46 2.00 0.13
C GLY A 105 13.93 1.93 0.00
N ARG A 106 13.20 2.91 0.55
CA ARG A 106 11.73 2.99 0.50
C ARG A 106 11.28 4.39 0.12
N PRO A 107 10.07 4.57 -0.46
CA PRO A 107 9.51 5.89 -0.72
C PRO A 107 9.58 6.79 0.51
N LEU A 108 10.00 8.02 0.30
CA LEU A 108 10.10 9.03 1.35
C LEU A 108 8.69 9.41 1.78
N CYS A 109 8.27 8.93 2.95
CA CYS A 109 7.04 9.36 3.60
C CYS A 109 7.33 10.37 4.72
N ARG A 110 6.44 11.35 4.84
CA ARG A 110 6.39 12.33 5.93
C ARG A 110 4.94 12.52 6.38
N ARG A 111 4.72 12.95 7.62
CA ARG A 111 3.36 13.24 8.08
C ARG A 111 2.78 14.38 7.25
N ARG A 112 1.53 14.23 6.82
CA ARG A 112 0.76 15.29 6.17
C ARG A 112 0.57 16.45 7.15
N GLN A 113 0.75 17.68 6.68
CA GLN A 113 0.50 18.86 7.53
C GLN A 113 -0.96 18.88 7.99
N GLY A 114 -1.19 19.12 9.28
CA GLY A 114 -2.53 19.15 9.89
C GLY A 114 -3.16 17.78 10.18
N ALA A 115 -2.44 16.67 9.94
CA ALA A 115 -2.88 15.32 10.30
C ALA A 115 -2.56 14.94 11.73
#